data_AF-A0A7L0Z2Z5-F1
#
_entry.id   AF-A0A7L0Z2Z5-F1
#
_cell.length_a   1.000
_cell.length_b   1.000
_cell.length_c   1.000
_cell.angle_alpha   90.00
_cell.angle_beta   90.00
_cell.angle_gamma   90.00
#
_symmetry.space_group_name_H-M   'P 1'
#
loop_
_entity.id
_entity.type
_entity.pdbx_description
1 polymer ?
#
loop_
_entity_poly.entity_id
_entity_poly.type
_entity_poly.pdbx_seq_one_letter_code
_entity_poly.pdbx_strand_id
1 'polypeptide(L)' 'DDGKLFHGSGVGDPFGPRCYKGDVMGCGIMFPRDYGRDSEGDSDDASELPEVKV' A
#
# COMPACT_ATOMS: atom_id res chain seq x y z
N ASP A 1 17.37 -11.31 -6.17
CA ASP A 1 16.59 -11.63 -4.96
C ASP A 1 17.04 -12.97 -4.41
N ASP A 2 17.11 -13.13 -3.10
CA ASP A 2 17.42 -14.38 -2.40
C ASP A 2 16.25 -14.88 -1.50
N GLY A 3 15.06 -14.28 -1.63
CA GLY A 3 13.84 -14.72 -0.95
C GLY A 3 13.79 -14.33 0.54
N LYS A 4 14.59 -13.34 0.94
CA LYS A 4 14.72 -12.91 2.34
C LYS A 4 14.11 -11.55 2.61
N LEU A 5 13.56 -11.40 3.81
CA LEU A 5 13.09 -10.14 4.36
C LEU A 5 14.14 -9.53 5.27
N PHE A 6 14.40 -8.23 5.11
CA PHE A 6 15.43 -7.51 5.85
C PHE A 6 14.81 -6.45 6.76
N HIS A 7 15.18 -6.47 8.04
CA HIS A 7 14.75 -5.47 9.05
C HIS A 7 15.92 -4.55 9.44
N GLY A 8 16.51 -3.85 8.46
CA GLY A 8 17.54 -2.82 8.69
C GLY A 8 18.92 -3.28 9.20
N SER A 9 19.10 -4.57 9.51
CA SER A 9 20.32 -5.13 10.10
C SER A 9 21.33 -5.70 9.08
N GLY A 10 20.99 -5.71 7.79
CA GLY A 10 21.78 -6.35 6.74
C GLY A 10 21.77 -7.88 6.76
N VAL A 11 21.19 -8.49 7.81
CA VAL A 11 20.88 -9.92 7.90
C VAL A 11 19.39 -10.10 7.62
N GLY A 12 19.05 -11.01 6.70
CA GLY A 12 17.66 -11.27 6.30
C GLY A 12 17.17 -12.64 6.73
N ASP A 13 15.87 -12.74 6.98
CA ASP A 13 15.16 -13.97 7.34
C ASP A 13 14.43 -14.57 6.13
N PRO A 14 14.29 -15.90 6.02
CA PRO A 14 13.49 -16.51 4.94
C PRO A 14 12.04 -16.02 4.97
N PHE A 15 11.54 -15.49 3.86
CA PHE A 15 10.20 -14.91 3.77
C PHE A 15 9.34 -15.59 2.70
N GLY A 16 9.91 -15.87 1.54
CA GLY A 16 9.15 -16.43 0.43
C GLY A 16 10.03 -16.94 -0.70
N PRO A 17 9.39 -17.45 -1.77
CA PRO A 17 10.10 -17.84 -2.98
C PRO A 17 10.93 -16.66 -3.52
N ARG A 18 12.09 -16.98 -4.06
CA ARG A 18 12.89 -16.03 -4.80
C ARG A 18 12.16 -15.62 -6.08
N CYS A 19 12.17 -14.34 -6.39
CA CYS A 19 11.74 -13.88 -7.72
C CYS A 19 12.85 -14.00 -8.76
N TYR A 20 12.43 -14.27 -9.99
CA TYR A 20 13.25 -14.48 -11.17
C TYR A 20 12.99 -13.41 -12.23
N LYS A 21 13.80 -13.44 -13.29
CA LYS A 21 13.66 -12.51 -14.41
C LYS A 21 12.28 -12.72 -15.06
N GLY A 22 11.48 -11.66 -15.10
CA GLY A 22 10.12 -11.68 -15.66
C GLY A 22 9.03 -11.70 -14.59
N ASP A 23 9.37 -11.99 -13.34
CA ASP A 23 8.42 -11.92 -12.23
C ASP A 23 8.13 -10.46 -11.84
N VAL A 24 6.92 -10.22 -11.35
CA VAL A 24 6.47 -8.90 -10.88
C VAL A 24 6.46 -8.87 -9.36
N MET A 25 7.18 -7.91 -8.78
CA MET A 25 7.22 -7.66 -7.33
C MET A 25 6.16 -6.65 -6.93
N GLY A 26 5.38 -6.95 -5.89
CA GLY A 26 4.44 -6.02 -5.27
C GLY A 26 4.86 -5.62 -3.86
N CYS A 27 4.63 -4.38 -3.48
CA CYS A 27 4.72 -3.92 -2.09
C CYS A 27 3.37 -3.31 -1.67
N GLY A 28 3.01 -3.50 -0.40
CA GLY A 28 1.79 -2.93 0.17
C GLY A 28 2.05 -2.48 1.59
N ILE A 29 1.43 -1.37 1.98
CA ILE A 29 1.38 -0.91 3.36
C ILE A 29 -0.05 -1.00 3.85
N MET A 30 -0.23 -1.43 5.10
CA MET A 30 -1.52 -1.44 5.77
C MET A 30 -1.45 -0.44 6.90
N PHE A 31 -2.25 0.61 6.79
CA PHE A 31 -2.46 1.51 7.91
C PHE A 31 -3.37 0.86 8.95
N PRO A 32 -3.21 1.22 10.24
CA PRO A 32 -4.23 0.94 11.25
C PRO A 32 -5.62 1.37 10.78
N ARG A 33 -6.67 0.67 11.23
CA ARG A 33 -8.06 0.93 10.77
C ARG A 33 -8.57 2.33 11.15
N ASP A 34 -7.94 2.92 12.15
CA ASP A 34 -8.19 4.24 12.71
C ASP A 34 -7.24 5.32 12.18
N TYR A 35 -6.39 4.99 11.20
CA TYR A 35 -5.54 5.97 10.52
C TYR A 35 -6.41 7.02 9.82
N GLY A 36 -6.36 8.26 10.31
CA GLY A 36 -7.16 9.39 9.84
C GLY A 36 -8.31 9.81 10.77
N ARG A 37 -8.57 9.10 11.88
CA ARG A 37 -9.64 9.50 12.83
C ARG A 37 -9.31 10.76 13.63
N ASP A 38 -8.04 11.17 13.64
CA ASP A 38 -7.56 12.39 14.29
C ASP A 38 -7.11 13.48 13.28
N SER A 39 -7.29 13.26 11.97
CA SER A 39 -7.00 14.28 10.95
C SER A 39 -8.29 15.00 10.58
N GLU A 40 -8.75 15.90 11.45
CA GLU A 40 -9.78 16.88 11.09
C GLU A 40 -9.20 17.81 9.99
N GLY A 41 -9.60 17.59 8.73
CA GLY A 41 -9.23 18.37 7.52
C GLY A 41 -8.25 17.59 6.62
N ASP A 42 -8.44 17.43 5.31
CA ASP A 42 -9.11 18.28 4.32
C ASP A 42 -9.67 17.41 3.17
N SER A 43 -10.77 17.93 2.63
CA SER A 43 -11.61 17.56 1.49
C SER A 43 -10.85 17.00 0.28
N ASP A 44 -11.32 15.90 -0.31
CA ASP A 44 -11.32 15.72 -1.77
C ASP A 44 -12.32 14.62 -2.18
N ASP A 45 -13.14 14.95 -3.17
CA ASP A 45 -14.10 14.11 -3.92
C ASP A 45 -15.51 13.92 -3.32
N ALA A 46 -16.25 15.03 -3.16
CA ALA A 46 -17.69 14.98 -3.40
C ALA A 46 -17.90 14.95 -4.93
N SER A 47 -18.13 13.76 -5.47
CA SER A 47 -18.56 13.55 -6.85
C SER A 47 -19.87 14.30 -7.13
N GLU A 48 -19.79 15.52 -7.67
CA GLU A 48 -20.94 16.18 -8.29
C GLU A 48 -21.31 15.41 -9.56
N LEU A 49 -22.28 14.50 -9.44
CA LEU A 49 -23.02 14.00 -10.58
C LEU A 49 -23.84 15.16 -11.17
N PRO A 50 -23.76 15.48 -12.47
CA PRO A 50 -24.66 16.45 -13.05
C PRO A 50 -26.07 15.85 -13.10
N GLU A 51 -26.98 16.32 -12.23
CA GLU A 51 -28.40 16.08 -12.44
C GLU A 51 -28.86 16.86 -13.67
N VAL A 52 -29.04 16.13 -14.78
CA VAL A 52 -29.84 16.58 -15.92
C VAL A 52 -31.26 16.83 -15.43
N LYS A 53 -31.68 18.10 -15.41
CA LYS A 53 -33.11 18.45 -15.31
C LYS A 53 -33.65 18.69 -16.71
N VAL A 54 -34.68 17.91 -17.02
CA VAL A 54 -35.52 17.86 -18.23
C VAL A 54 -36.12 19.22 -18.59
#